data_AF-A0A2M9ILN5-F1
#
_entry.id   AF-A0A2M9ILN5-F1
#
_cell.length_a   1.000
_cell.length_b   1.000
_cell.length_c   1.000
_cell.angle_alpha   90.00
_cell.angle_beta   90.00
_cell.angle_gamma   90.00
#
_symmetry.space_group_name_H-M   'P 1'
#
loop_
_entity.id
_entity.type
_entity.pdbx_description
1 polymer ?
#
loop_
_entity_poly.entity_id
_entity_poly.type
_entity_poly.pdbx_seq_one_letter_code
_entity_poly.pdbx_strand_id
1 'polypeptide(L)'
;MLAALLPVAVAVGLYAFGRTHTPDYTSGLFGRHGVGVYDLKARLGSALMALALVQLLLGLWMYRRLPGAGAAPHRVHPAHRLIGLLAFLLSLPIAYHCITAYGVKFTSSRVAVHSITGCVLYGAFVAKVLVVHSRRLPGWALPAAGGILVTAVALMWYTAALWFFAGSAPGF
;
A
#
# COMPACT_ATOMS: atom_id res chain seq x y z
N MET A 1 15.20 -12.40 -17.01
CA MET A 1 14.91 -13.22 -15.82
C MET A 1 15.26 -12.48 -14.52
N LEU A 2 16.43 -11.85 -14.41
CA LEU A 2 16.85 -11.05 -13.23
C LEU A 2 15.84 -9.96 -12.79
N ALA A 3 15.28 -9.19 -13.73
CA ALA A 3 14.29 -8.15 -13.40
C ALA A 3 13.02 -8.70 -12.72
N ALA A 4 12.63 -9.95 -12.98
CA ALA A 4 11.45 -10.57 -12.37
C ALA A 4 11.66 -10.91 -10.88
N LEU A 5 12.90 -11.00 -10.42
CA LEU A 5 13.23 -11.27 -9.01
C LEU A 5 13.22 -9.99 -8.16
N LEU A 6 13.30 -8.81 -8.78
CA LEU A 6 13.39 -7.53 -8.08
C LEU A 6 12.18 -7.26 -7.14
N PRO A 7 10.93 -7.51 -7.52
CA PRO A 7 9.77 -7.38 -6.60
C PRO A 7 9.93 -8.22 -5.33
N VAL A 8 10.41 -9.46 -5.49
CA VAL A 8 10.61 -10.40 -4.39
C VAL A 8 11.77 -9.93 -3.52
N ALA A 9 12.88 -9.52 -4.13
CA ALA A 9 14.03 -8.98 -3.42
C ALA A 9 13.67 -7.74 -2.59
N VAL A 10 12.81 -6.85 -3.09
CA VAL A 10 12.33 -5.68 -2.35
C VAL A 10 11.45 -6.09 -1.17
N ALA A 11 10.49 -6.99 -1.37
CA ALA A 11 9.63 -7.46 -0.28
C ALA A 11 10.43 -8.18 0.81
N VAL A 12 11.36 -9.08 0.42
CA VAL A 12 12.24 -9.81 1.35
C VAL A 12 13.23 -8.86 2.02
N GLY A 13 13.76 -7.88 1.31
CA GLY A 13 14.68 -6.88 1.86
C GLY A 13 14.02 -6.01 2.93
N LEU A 14 12.78 -5.54 2.67
CA LEU A 14 11.99 -4.81 3.67
C LEU A 14 11.64 -5.70 4.87
N TYR A 15 11.28 -6.96 4.62
CA TYR A 15 11.04 -7.93 5.69
C TYR A 15 12.29 -8.10 6.56
N ALA A 16 13.44 -8.37 5.95
CA ALA A 16 14.70 -8.57 6.65
C ALA A 16 15.09 -7.32 7.45
N PHE A 17 15.04 -6.14 6.82
CA PHE A 17 15.29 -4.87 7.48
C PHE A 17 14.37 -4.68 8.69
N GLY A 18 13.05 -4.85 8.53
CA GLY A 18 12.10 -4.67 9.62
C GLY A 18 12.26 -5.71 10.75
N ARG A 19 12.83 -6.88 10.46
CA ARG A 19 13.15 -7.90 11.49
C ARG A 19 14.43 -7.57 12.27
N THR A 20 15.42 -6.94 11.64
CA THR A 20 16.74 -6.67 12.23
C THR A 20 16.91 -5.26 12.75
N HIS A 21 16.12 -4.31 12.26
CA HIS A 21 16.15 -2.92 12.71
C HIS A 21 15.66 -2.80 14.16
N THR A 22 16.39 -2.04 14.98
CA THR A 22 15.98 -1.72 16.36
C THR A 22 14.87 -0.67 16.32
N PRO A 23 13.63 -1.00 16.76
CA PRO A 23 12.52 -0.07 16.65
C PRO A 23 12.64 1.13 17.59
N ASP A 24 12.24 2.30 17.11
CA ASP A 24 12.10 3.52 17.92
C ASP A 24 10.62 3.90 18.11
N TYR A 25 10.04 3.40 19.20
CA TYR A 25 8.64 3.65 19.57
C TYR A 25 8.36 5.11 19.96
N THR A 26 9.38 5.95 20.15
CA THR A 26 9.23 7.36 20.50
C THR A 26 9.25 8.29 19.29
N SER A 27 9.70 7.78 18.14
CA SER A 27 9.74 8.50 16.87
C SER A 27 8.36 9.07 16.48
N GLY A 28 8.36 10.31 16.01
CA GLY A 28 7.15 11.02 15.59
C GLY A 28 6.90 10.94 14.09
N LEU A 29 5.68 11.28 13.69
CA LEU A 29 5.28 11.44 12.30
C LEU A 29 4.62 12.81 12.13
N PHE A 30 5.20 13.68 11.29
CA PHE A 30 4.73 15.06 11.08
C PHE A 30 4.50 15.85 12.39
N GLY A 31 5.44 15.73 13.33
CA GLY A 31 5.38 16.42 14.64
C GLY A 31 4.38 15.84 15.65
N ARG A 32 3.68 14.75 15.31
CA ARG A 32 2.84 14.01 16.26
C ARG A 32 3.65 12.92 16.92
N HIS A 33 3.38 12.67 18.21
CA HIS A 33 4.01 11.61 19.02
C HIS A 33 2.94 10.83 19.82
N GLY A 34 3.32 9.65 20.33
CA GLY A 34 2.47 8.80 21.16
C GLY A 34 1.12 8.49 20.49
N VAL A 35 0.02 8.66 21.23
CA VAL A 35 -1.34 8.44 20.71
C VAL A 35 -1.69 9.31 19.51
N GLY A 36 -1.10 10.51 19.41
CA GLY A 36 -1.31 11.42 18.29
C GLY A 36 -0.77 10.88 16.97
N VAL A 37 0.23 9.99 16.99
CA VAL A 37 0.75 9.31 15.79
C VAL A 37 -0.26 8.28 15.30
N TYR A 38 -0.90 7.54 16.21
CA TYR A 38 -1.87 6.52 15.85
C TYR A 38 -3.11 7.11 15.18
N ASP A 39 -3.66 8.20 15.70
CA ASP A 39 -4.76 8.94 15.05
C ASP A 39 -4.34 9.45 13.67
N LEU A 40 -3.15 10.06 13.55
CA LEU A 40 -2.66 10.56 12.27
C LEU A 40 -2.50 9.42 11.25
N LYS A 41 -1.88 8.29 11.63
CA LYS A 41 -1.73 7.12 10.76
C LYS A 41 -3.09 6.56 10.35
N ALA A 42 -4.06 6.52 11.25
CA ALA A 42 -5.41 6.05 10.91
C ALA A 42 -6.05 6.96 9.85
N ARG A 43 -5.94 8.28 9.99
CA ARG A 43 -6.45 9.26 9.01
C ARG A 43 -5.73 9.16 7.67
N LEU A 44 -4.40 9.10 7.68
CA LEU A 44 -3.60 8.96 6.45
C LEU A 44 -3.87 7.61 5.76
N GLY A 45 -4.02 6.53 6.54
CA GLY A 45 -4.42 5.22 6.04
C GLY A 45 -5.80 5.24 5.39
N SER A 46 -6.79 5.92 5.99
CA SER A 46 -8.11 6.11 5.39
C SER A 46 -8.06 6.93 4.10
N ALA A 47 -7.25 7.99 4.05
CA ALA A 47 -7.03 8.74 2.83
C ALA A 47 -6.38 7.88 1.73
N LEU A 48 -5.39 7.05 2.09
CA LEU A 48 -4.75 6.11 1.17
C LEU A 48 -5.74 5.06 0.65
N MET A 49 -6.61 4.54 1.51
CA MET A 49 -7.69 3.63 1.14
C MET A 49 -8.66 4.29 0.16
N ALA A 50 -9.09 5.52 0.42
CA ALA A 50 -9.96 6.25 -0.49
C ALA A 50 -9.31 6.44 -1.88
N LEU A 51 -8.03 6.82 -1.94
CA LEU A 51 -7.29 6.93 -3.20
C LEU A 51 -7.17 5.57 -3.91
N ALA A 52 -6.99 4.47 -3.17
CA ALA A 52 -6.95 3.12 -3.74
C ALA A 52 -8.31 2.68 -4.33
N LEU A 53 -9.42 3.05 -3.69
CA LEU A 53 -10.76 2.83 -4.25
C LEU A 53 -10.97 3.64 -5.53
N VAL A 54 -10.55 4.91 -5.56
CA VAL A 54 -10.58 5.72 -6.79
C VAL A 54 -9.71 5.09 -7.88
N GLN A 55 -8.50 4.60 -7.55
CA GLN A 55 -7.66 3.84 -8.49
C GLN A 55 -8.36 2.62 -9.06
N LEU A 56 -9.04 1.84 -8.21
CA LEU A 56 -9.80 0.66 -8.63
C LEU A 56 -10.92 1.05 -9.60
N LEU A 57 -11.73 2.06 -9.26
CA LEU A 57 -12.83 2.52 -10.11
C LEU A 57 -12.33 3.02 -11.47
N LEU A 58 -11.28 3.85 -11.49
CA LEU A 58 -10.67 4.32 -12.74
C LEU A 58 -10.08 3.16 -13.56
N GLY A 59 -9.44 2.20 -12.91
CA GLY A 59 -8.92 0.99 -13.55
C GLY A 59 -10.04 0.14 -14.17
N LEU A 60 -11.12 -0.12 -13.42
CA LEU A 60 -12.28 -0.84 -13.94
C LEU A 60 -12.90 -0.10 -15.13
N TRP A 61 -12.97 1.23 -15.10
CA TRP A 61 -13.47 2.01 -16.23
C TRP A 61 -12.59 1.87 -17.48
N MET A 62 -11.27 2.00 -17.32
CA MET A 62 -10.29 1.83 -18.41
C MET A 62 -10.38 0.45 -19.05
N TYR A 63 -10.64 -0.59 -18.27
CA TYR A 63 -10.79 -1.97 -18.75
C TYR A 63 -12.23 -2.33 -19.15
N ARG A 64 -13.16 -1.35 -19.21
CA ARG A 64 -14.58 -1.55 -19.55
C ARG A 64 -15.30 -2.57 -18.65
N ARG A 65 -14.91 -2.61 -17.37
CA ARG A 65 -15.47 -3.47 -16.32
C ARG A 65 -16.35 -2.69 -15.33
N LEU A 66 -16.53 -1.39 -15.53
CA LEU A 66 -17.40 -0.56 -14.68
C LEU A 66 -18.83 -0.53 -15.28
N PRO A 67 -19.82 -1.16 -14.63
CA PRO A 67 -21.19 -1.21 -15.17
C PRO A 67 -21.78 0.19 -15.36
N GLY A 68 -22.41 0.44 -16.51
CA GLY A 68 -23.10 1.69 -16.81
C GLY A 68 -22.22 2.90 -17.18
N ALA A 69 -20.89 2.81 -17.09
CA ALA A 69 -19.99 3.96 -17.25
C ALA A 69 -19.58 4.28 -18.72
N GLY A 70 -20.02 3.49 -19.70
CA GLY A 70 -19.65 3.67 -21.11
C GLY A 70 -18.15 3.55 -21.37
N ALA A 71 -17.66 4.12 -22.48
CA ALA A 71 -16.24 4.16 -22.80
C ALA A 71 -15.52 5.22 -21.93
N ALA A 72 -14.31 4.88 -21.44
CA ALA A 72 -13.53 5.79 -20.61
C ALA A 72 -13.11 7.05 -21.39
N PRO A 73 -13.44 8.26 -20.92
CA PRO A 73 -12.96 9.51 -21.51
C PRO A 73 -11.42 9.60 -21.49
N HIS A 74 -10.86 10.40 -22.39
CA HIS A 74 -9.41 10.58 -22.51
C HIS A 74 -8.72 11.03 -21.20
N ARG A 75 -9.44 11.70 -20.29
CA ARG A 75 -8.94 12.20 -18.99
C ARG A 75 -8.76 11.09 -17.95
N VAL A 76 -9.40 9.93 -18.12
CA VAL A 76 -9.34 8.83 -17.14
C VAL A 76 -7.91 8.27 -17.02
N HIS A 77 -7.20 8.14 -18.13
CA HIS A 77 -5.82 7.64 -18.15
C HIS A 77 -4.85 8.52 -17.34
N PRO A 78 -4.72 9.84 -17.61
CA PRO A 78 -3.87 10.71 -16.80
C PRO A 78 -4.36 10.84 -15.36
N ALA A 79 -5.67 10.87 -15.11
CA ALA A 79 -6.21 10.88 -13.75
C ALA A 79 -5.81 9.61 -12.98
N HIS A 80 -5.91 8.43 -13.60
CA HIS A 80 -5.48 7.17 -13.00
C HIS A 80 -3.99 7.21 -12.64
N ARG A 81 -3.12 7.77 -13.50
CA ARG A 81 -1.70 7.90 -13.19
C ARG A 81 -1.44 8.88 -12.05
N LEU A 82 -2.08 10.05 -12.06
CA LEU A 82 -1.90 11.09 -11.03
C LEU A 82 -2.37 10.60 -9.66
N ILE A 83 -3.58 10.04 -9.58
CA ILE A 83 -4.10 9.50 -8.31
C ILE A 83 -3.23 8.34 -7.81
N GLY A 84 -2.70 7.51 -8.72
CA GLY A 84 -1.77 6.43 -8.36
C GLY A 84 -0.45 6.95 -7.79
N LEU A 85 0.08 8.04 -8.36
CA LEU A 85 1.26 8.72 -7.83
C LEU A 85 0.99 9.32 -6.45
N LEU A 86 -0.14 10.01 -6.27
CA LEU A 86 -0.53 10.58 -4.98
C LEU A 86 -0.70 9.49 -3.90
N ALA A 87 -1.32 8.36 -4.24
CA ALA A 87 -1.43 7.21 -3.34
C ALA A 87 -0.05 6.66 -2.95
N PHE A 88 0.86 6.50 -3.92
CA PHE A 88 2.22 6.06 -3.64
C PHE A 88 2.96 7.04 -2.72
N LEU A 89 2.95 8.34 -3.04
CA LEU A 89 3.62 9.37 -2.24
C LEU A 89 3.06 9.46 -0.82
N LEU A 90 1.74 9.33 -0.67
CA LEU A 90 1.08 9.30 0.64
C LEU A 90 1.48 8.07 1.47
N SER A 91 1.72 6.93 0.82
CA SER A 91 2.13 5.69 1.50
C SER A 91 3.54 5.76 2.07
N LEU A 92 4.46 6.49 1.43
CA LEU A 92 5.87 6.54 1.80
C LEU A 92 6.13 6.99 3.25
N PRO A 93 5.62 8.15 3.73
CA PRO A 93 5.87 8.58 5.11
C PRO A 93 5.21 7.63 6.13
N ILE A 94 4.06 7.03 5.80
CA ILE A 94 3.39 6.04 6.65
C ILE A 94 4.29 4.81 6.80
N ALA A 95 4.73 4.25 5.68
CA ALA A 95 5.52 3.02 5.66
C ALA A 95 6.90 3.21 6.28
N TYR A 96 7.57 4.33 5.99
CA TYR A 96 8.84 4.70 6.61
C TYR A 96 8.69 4.72 8.13
N HIS A 97 7.68 5.44 8.64
CA HIS A 97 7.47 5.50 10.08
C HIS A 97 7.08 4.13 10.67
N CYS A 98 6.23 3.34 10.01
CA CYS A 98 5.89 2.00 10.50
C CYS A 98 7.11 1.08 10.62
N ILE A 99 7.97 1.05 9.59
CA ILE A 99 9.10 0.12 9.57
C ILE A 99 10.23 0.54 10.51
N THR A 100 10.44 1.84 10.73
CA THR A 100 11.47 2.33 11.66
C THR A 100 10.97 2.38 13.12
N ALA A 101 9.72 2.76 13.36
CA ALA A 101 9.18 2.86 14.71
C ALA A 101 8.83 1.51 15.32
N TYR A 102 8.39 0.55 14.50
CA TYR A 102 7.86 -0.74 14.99
C TYR A 102 8.55 -1.96 14.39
N GLY A 103 8.99 -1.88 13.12
CA GLY A 103 9.58 -3.00 12.39
C GLY A 103 8.56 -4.06 11.99
N VAL A 104 9.04 -5.28 11.73
CA VAL A 104 8.23 -6.46 11.40
C VAL A 104 8.08 -7.33 12.64
N LYS A 105 6.83 -7.48 13.12
CA LYS A 105 6.50 -8.21 14.35
C LYS A 105 5.42 -9.26 14.08
N PHE A 106 5.37 -10.24 14.98
CA PHE A 106 4.45 -11.38 14.93
C PHE A 106 3.73 -11.58 16.27
N THR A 107 3.52 -10.49 17.01
CA THR A 107 2.91 -10.50 18.36
C THR A 107 1.43 -10.89 18.34
N SER A 108 0.77 -10.77 17.19
CA SER A 108 -0.57 -11.31 16.94
C SER A 108 -0.76 -11.58 15.45
N SER A 109 -1.80 -12.32 15.09
CA SER A 109 -2.17 -12.55 13.68
C SER A 109 -2.44 -11.24 12.93
N ARG A 110 -3.10 -10.27 13.57
CA ARG A 110 -3.34 -8.93 13.01
C ARG A 110 -2.04 -8.22 12.64
N VAL A 111 -1.10 -8.17 13.59
CA VAL A 111 0.20 -7.50 13.40
C VAL A 111 1.02 -8.23 12.34
N ALA A 112 1.01 -9.56 12.35
CA ALA A 112 1.69 -10.38 11.33
C ALA A 112 1.15 -10.06 9.91
N VAL A 113 -0.17 -10.01 9.75
CA VAL A 113 -0.80 -9.65 8.47
C VAL A 113 -0.41 -8.23 8.07
N HIS A 114 -0.44 -7.26 8.98
CA HIS A 114 -0.06 -5.88 8.69
C HIS A 114 1.41 -5.78 8.22
N SER A 115 2.35 -6.36 8.98
CA SER A 115 3.78 -6.29 8.68
C SER A 115 4.13 -6.99 7.36
N ILE A 116 3.60 -8.19 7.12
CA ILE A 116 3.84 -8.91 5.85
C ILE A 116 3.23 -8.14 4.68
N THR A 117 1.99 -7.66 4.83
CA THR A 117 1.29 -6.94 3.76
C THR A 117 2.03 -5.67 3.38
N GLY A 118 2.61 -4.93 4.33
CA GLY A 118 3.45 -3.76 4.05
C GLY A 118 4.67 -4.10 3.18
N CYS A 119 5.33 -5.23 3.44
CA CYS A 119 6.46 -5.70 2.63
C CYS A 119 6.01 -6.08 1.20
N VAL A 120 4.90 -6.82 1.10
CA VAL A 120 4.31 -7.25 -0.17
C VAL A 120 3.85 -6.04 -1.00
N LEU A 121 3.29 -5.00 -0.38
CA LEU A 121 2.84 -3.78 -1.05
C LEU A 121 3.95 -3.16 -1.90
N TYR A 122 5.15 -2.96 -1.34
CA TYR A 122 6.26 -2.36 -2.07
C TYR A 122 6.86 -3.30 -3.12
N GLY A 123 6.90 -4.61 -2.86
CA GLY A 123 7.23 -5.60 -3.89
C GLY A 123 6.26 -5.53 -5.07
N ALA A 124 4.95 -5.51 -4.81
CA ALA A 124 3.91 -5.39 -5.83
C ALA A 124 3.98 -4.06 -6.58
N PHE A 125 4.38 -2.97 -5.92
CA PHE A 125 4.59 -1.68 -6.57
C PHE A 125 5.73 -1.75 -7.58
N VAL A 126 6.86 -2.35 -7.19
CA VAL A 126 7.99 -2.60 -8.10
C VAL A 126 7.57 -3.51 -9.25
N ALA A 127 6.80 -4.56 -8.99
CA ALA A 127 6.24 -5.41 -10.03
C ALA A 127 5.39 -4.61 -11.02
N LYS A 128 4.48 -3.74 -10.53
CA LYS A 128 3.66 -2.87 -11.38
C LYS A 128 4.52 -1.99 -12.28
N VAL A 129 5.57 -1.35 -11.74
CA VAL A 129 6.48 -0.50 -12.52
C VAL A 129 7.15 -1.31 -13.64
N LEU A 130 7.66 -2.51 -13.34
CA LEU A 130 8.28 -3.38 -14.34
C LEU A 130 7.28 -3.83 -15.41
N VAL A 131 6.06 -4.18 -15.00
CA VAL A 131 4.99 -4.62 -15.91
C VAL A 131 4.62 -3.50 -16.89
N VAL A 132 4.46 -2.26 -16.42
CA VAL A 132 4.12 -1.10 -17.27
C VAL A 132 5.18 -0.84 -18.35
N HIS A 133 6.46 -1.11 -18.06
CA HIS A 133 7.56 -0.89 -19.01
C HIS A 133 7.86 -2.11 -19.88
N SER A 134 7.17 -3.24 -19.66
CA SER A 134 7.38 -4.46 -20.43
C SER A 134 6.42 -4.57 -21.61
N ARG A 135 6.95 -4.84 -22.80
CA ARG A 135 6.15 -5.14 -24.00
C ARG A 135 5.83 -6.62 -24.17
N ARG A 136 6.38 -7.50 -23.32
CA ARG A 136 6.36 -8.97 -23.50
C ARG A 136 5.39 -9.69 -22.55
N LEU A 137 4.73 -8.96 -21.65
CA LEU A 137 3.85 -9.54 -20.63
C LEU A 137 2.39 -9.54 -21.09
N PRO A 138 1.57 -10.50 -20.62
CA PRO A 138 0.18 -10.57 -21.01
C PRO A 138 -0.60 -9.36 -20.48
N GLY A 139 -1.64 -8.95 -21.21
CA GLY A 139 -2.44 -7.76 -20.88
C GLY A 139 -3.14 -7.79 -19.51
N TRP A 140 -3.27 -8.98 -18.89
CA TRP A 140 -3.83 -9.14 -17.54
C TRP A 140 -2.80 -8.88 -16.42
N ALA A 141 -1.50 -8.88 -16.71
CA ALA A 141 -0.47 -8.71 -15.68
C ALA A 141 -0.56 -7.35 -14.98
N LEU A 142 -0.87 -6.29 -15.74
CA LEU A 142 -1.01 -4.94 -15.20
C LEU A 142 -2.21 -4.81 -14.24
N PRO A 143 -3.43 -5.25 -14.60
CA PRO A 143 -4.56 -5.19 -13.67
C PRO A 143 -4.39 -6.15 -12.50
N ALA A 144 -3.73 -7.30 -12.65
CA ALA A 144 -3.39 -8.17 -11.53
C ALA A 144 -2.47 -7.48 -10.52
N ALA A 145 -1.37 -6.85 -10.98
CA ALA A 145 -0.48 -6.08 -10.10
C ALA A 145 -1.21 -4.90 -9.44
N GLY A 146 -2.08 -4.20 -10.17
CA GLY A 146 -2.93 -3.15 -9.63
C GLY A 146 -3.91 -3.66 -8.56
N GLY A 147 -4.53 -4.82 -8.79
CA GLY A 147 -5.43 -5.47 -7.84
C GLY A 147 -4.73 -5.85 -6.54
N ILE A 148 -3.52 -6.44 -6.63
CA ILE A 148 -2.70 -6.77 -5.45
C ILE A 148 -2.42 -5.52 -4.61
N LEU A 149 -2.07 -4.40 -5.24
CA LEU A 149 -1.83 -3.14 -4.52
C LEU A 149 -3.08 -2.65 -3.78
N VAL A 150 -4.25 -2.67 -4.43
CA VAL A 150 -5.51 -2.26 -3.80
C VAL A 150 -5.86 -3.19 -2.64
N THR A 151 -5.73 -4.51 -2.82
CA THR A 151 -5.95 -5.49 -1.75
C THR A 151 -4.99 -5.30 -0.58
N ALA A 152 -3.70 -5.04 -0.85
CA ALA A 152 -2.71 -4.80 0.19
C ALA A 152 -3.03 -3.53 0.99
N VAL A 153 -3.39 -2.43 0.32
CA VAL A 153 -3.86 -1.20 1.00
C VAL A 153 -5.10 -1.50 1.84
N ALA A 154 -6.05 -2.26 1.33
CA ALA A 154 -7.26 -2.62 2.05
C ALA A 154 -6.99 -3.45 3.30
N LEU A 155 -6.12 -4.45 3.20
CA LEU A 155 -5.70 -5.28 4.34
C LEU A 155 -4.92 -4.46 5.38
N MET A 156 -4.04 -3.56 4.96
CA MET A 156 -3.33 -2.67 5.88
C MET A 156 -4.27 -1.71 6.59
N TRP A 157 -5.24 -1.14 5.86
CA TRP A 157 -6.26 -0.28 6.46
C TRP A 157 -7.14 -1.05 7.45
N TYR A 158 -7.59 -2.25 7.05
CA TYR A 158 -8.40 -3.12 7.89
C TYR A 158 -7.66 -3.50 9.17
N THR A 159 -6.40 -3.94 9.09
CA THR A 159 -5.62 -4.38 10.27
C THR A 159 -5.14 -3.25 11.17
N ALA A 160 -5.35 -1.99 10.79
CA ALA A 160 -4.76 -0.85 11.48
C ALA A 160 -5.77 0.29 11.71
N ALA A 161 -6.06 1.09 10.69
CA ALA A 161 -6.91 2.27 10.81
C ALA A 161 -8.33 1.92 11.29
N LEU A 162 -8.96 0.88 10.72
CA LEU A 162 -10.28 0.44 11.15
C LEU A 162 -10.29 -0.01 12.62
N TRP A 163 -9.28 -0.77 13.05
CA TRP A 163 -9.13 -1.21 14.44
C TRP A 163 -8.95 -0.04 15.40
N PHE A 164 -8.21 0.99 14.99
CA PHE A 164 -8.06 2.22 15.76
C PHE A 164 -9.42 2.91 15.97
N PHE A 165 -10.20 3.09 14.90
CA PHE A 165 -11.53 3.72 15.00
C PHE A 165 -12.55 2.86 15.75
N ALA A 166 -12.42 1.54 15.71
CA ALA A 166 -13.28 0.61 16.46
C ALA A 166 -12.95 0.52 17.97
N GLY A 167 -12.02 1.34 18.48
CA GLY A 167 -11.69 1.40 19.91
C GLY A 167 -11.03 0.16 20.50
N SER A 168 -10.50 -0.74 19.65
CA SER A 168 -10.02 -2.07 20.04
C SER A 168 -8.47 -2.15 20.18
N ALA A 169 -7.79 -1.06 20.52
CA ALA A 169 -6.31 -0.98 20.46
C ALA A 169 -5.62 -1.40 21.78
N PRO A 170 -4.40 -1.98 21.67
CA PRO A 170 -3.25 -1.08 21.59
C PRO A 170 -2.36 -1.36 20.36
N GLY A 171 -2.00 -0.29 19.65
CA GLY A 171 -0.86 -0.26 18.72
C GLY A 171 -1.10 -0.79 17.29
N PHE A 172 -0.51 -0.03 16.35
CA PHE A 172 -0.18 -0.45 14.98
C PHE A 172 0.99 -1.44 15.01
#